data_AF-A0A5C7M582-F1
#
_entry.id   AF-A0A5C7M582-F1
#
_cell.length_a   1.000
_cell.length_b   1.000
_cell.length_c   1.000
_cell.angle_alpha   90.00
_cell.angle_beta   90.00
_cell.angle_gamma   90.00
#
_symmetry.space_group_name_H-M   'P 1'
#
loop_
_entity.id
_entity.type
_entity.pdbx_description
1 polymer ?
#
loop_
_entity_poly.entity_id
_entity_poly.type
_entity_poly.pdbx_seq_one_letter_code
_entity_poly.pdbx_strand_id
1 'polypeptide(L)'
;MEPNHAAYYRAILFGDSQTQRPLPPGLLTLHQWAVKRNHALGRGGVIQKETALSIALAWFSGTDEGREFFAEFSGIGPVFTAPVLDEPEGATDWSKVDANTKVVVTPRNSKSSRNGEFVEVKGKWLDVRVDGEVKHFLKREVRLAGA
;
A
#
# COMPACT_ATOMS: atom_id res chain seq x y z
N MET A 1 18.50 -0.11 -20.10
CA MET A 1 17.38 -1.07 -20.23
C MET A 1 17.22 -1.34 -21.72
N GLU A 2 17.10 -2.60 -22.13
CA GLU A 2 16.86 -2.96 -23.53
C GLU A 2 15.57 -2.29 -24.04
N PRO A 3 15.55 -1.75 -25.28
CA PRO A 3 14.37 -1.08 -25.84
C PRO A 3 13.09 -1.93 -25.77
N ASN A 4 13.23 -3.24 -25.97
CA ASN A 4 12.12 -4.20 -25.91
C ASN A 4 11.53 -4.33 -24.50
N HIS A 5 12.35 -4.24 -23.45
CA HIS A 5 11.85 -4.29 -22.07
C HIS A 5 11.10 -3.01 -21.70
N ALA A 6 11.60 -1.86 -22.16
CA ALA A 6 10.95 -0.57 -21.93
C ALA A 6 9.56 -0.52 -22.60
N ALA A 7 9.44 -1.06 -23.81
CA ALA A 7 8.18 -1.16 -24.55
C ALA A 7 7.13 -1.99 -23.79
N TYR A 8 7.51 -3.07 -23.09
CA TYR A 8 6.58 -3.86 -22.27
C TYR A 8 6.04 -3.06 -21.10
N TYR A 9 6.90 -2.38 -20.34
CA TYR A 9 6.44 -1.57 -19.22
C TYR A 9 5.57 -0.41 -19.66
N ARG A 10 5.90 0.23 -20.79
CA ARG A 10 5.10 1.29 -21.37
C ARG A 10 3.70 0.83 -21.78
N ALA A 11 3.61 -0.34 -22.43
CA ALA A 11 2.32 -0.95 -22.75
C ALA A 11 1.49 -1.26 -21.49
N ILE A 12 2.13 -1.74 -20.41
CA ILE A 12 1.45 -2.06 -19.15
C ILE A 12 0.98 -0.79 -18.41
N LEU A 13 1.84 0.23 -18.33
CA LEU A 13 1.60 1.44 -17.55
C LEU A 13 0.65 2.41 -18.25
N PHE A 14 0.73 2.50 -19.58
CA PHE A 14 0.09 3.57 -20.35
C PHE A 14 -0.83 3.05 -21.47
N GLY A 15 -0.92 1.74 -21.68
CA GLY A 15 -1.65 1.16 -22.82
C GLY A 15 -0.98 1.39 -24.18
N ASP A 16 0.19 2.03 -24.22
CA ASP A 16 0.93 2.36 -25.45
C ASP A 16 2.42 2.00 -25.29
N SER A 17 2.89 1.04 -26.10
CA SER A 17 4.28 0.58 -26.10
C SER A 17 5.29 1.59 -26.69
N GLN A 18 4.80 2.53 -27.53
CA GLN A 18 5.64 3.48 -28.27
C GLN A 18 5.78 4.82 -27.56
N THR A 19 5.01 5.04 -26.49
CA THR A 19 5.06 6.26 -25.71
C THR A 19 6.48 6.54 -25.21
N GLN A 20 6.89 7.81 -25.22
CA GLN A 20 8.20 8.23 -24.71
C GLN A 20 8.14 8.71 -23.26
N ARG A 21 7.01 8.48 -22.58
CA ARG A 21 6.91 8.78 -21.15
C ARG A 21 8.02 8.06 -20.36
N PRO A 22 8.61 8.74 -19.36
CA PRO A 22 9.65 8.14 -18.54
C PRO A 22 9.09 6.97 -17.73
N LEU A 23 9.91 5.93 -17.56
CA LEU A 23 9.56 4.82 -16.68
C LEU A 23 9.88 5.18 -15.22
N PRO A 24 9.02 4.82 -14.26
CA PRO A 24 9.25 5.11 -12.85
C PRO A 24 10.55 4.49 -12.31
N PRO A 25 11.38 5.23 -11.54
CA PRO A 25 12.66 4.74 -11.03
C PRO A 25 12.55 3.49 -10.13
N GLY A 26 11.50 3.35 -9.31
CA GLY A 26 11.32 2.13 -8.50
C GLY A 26 11.04 0.90 -9.35
N LEU A 27 10.29 1.05 -10.45
CA LEU A 27 10.06 -0.02 -11.42
C LEU A 27 11.36 -0.44 -12.11
N LEU A 28 12.20 0.53 -12.49
CA LEU A 28 13.51 0.28 -13.09
C LEU A 28 14.43 -0.48 -12.13
N THR A 29 14.38 -0.17 -10.84
CA THR A 29 15.17 -0.84 -9.80
C THR A 29 14.77 -2.31 -9.67
N LEU A 30 13.46 -2.59 -9.61
CA LEU A 30 12.94 -3.96 -9.55
C LEU A 30 13.27 -4.76 -10.83
N HIS A 31 13.20 -4.11 -11.99
CA HIS A 31 13.63 -4.71 -13.25
C HIS A 31 15.09 -5.15 -13.21
N GLN A 32 16.00 -4.27 -12.78
CA GLN A 32 17.43 -4.58 -12.71
C GLN A 32 17.71 -5.75 -11.77
N TRP A 33 17.02 -5.80 -10.63
CA TRP A 33 17.13 -6.94 -9.71
C TRP A 33 16.66 -8.24 -10.38
N ALA A 34 15.53 -8.21 -11.09
CA ALA A 34 15.00 -9.38 -11.79
C ALA A 34 15.93 -9.87 -12.92
N VAL A 35 16.54 -8.96 -13.68
CA VAL A 35 17.54 -9.29 -14.71
C VAL A 35 18.75 -9.98 -14.09
N LYS A 36 19.30 -9.42 -13.00
CA LYS A 36 20.43 -10.01 -12.27
C LYS A 36 20.10 -11.41 -11.75
N ARG A 37 18.89 -11.61 -11.21
CA ARG A 37 18.42 -12.91 -10.74
C ARG A 37 18.28 -13.92 -11.88
N ASN A 38 17.67 -13.54 -13.01
CA ASN A 38 17.55 -14.43 -14.17
C ASN A 38 18.91 -14.87 -14.70
N HIS A 39 19.88 -13.94 -14.73
CA HIS A 39 21.26 -14.24 -15.10
C HIS A 39 21.90 -15.25 -14.14
N ALA A 40 21.76 -15.05 -12.83
CA ALA A 40 22.27 -15.98 -11.82
C ALA A 40 21.63 -17.38 -11.91
N LEU A 41 20.40 -17.48 -12.41
CA LEU A 41 19.69 -18.74 -12.64
C LEU A 41 20.01 -19.40 -14.00
N GLY A 42 20.96 -18.86 -14.77
CA GLY A 42 21.35 -19.40 -16.08
C GLY A 42 20.31 -19.19 -17.18
N ARG A 43 19.33 -18.31 -16.96
CA ARG A 43 18.24 -18.01 -17.92
C ARG A 43 18.55 -16.82 -18.84
N GLY A 44 19.73 -16.22 -18.71
CA GLY A 44 20.14 -15.02 -19.44
C GLY A 44 19.55 -13.72 -18.88
N GLY A 45 19.76 -12.61 -19.60
CA GLY A 45 19.34 -11.26 -19.20
C GLY A 45 18.00 -10.79 -19.78
N VAL A 46 17.32 -11.64 -20.57
CA VAL A 46 16.07 -11.28 -21.24
C VAL A 46 14.88 -11.50 -20.30
N ILE A 47 14.01 -10.51 -20.22
CA ILE A 47 12.76 -10.59 -19.46
C ILE A 47 11.60 -10.71 -20.45
N GLN A 48 10.83 -11.80 -20.32
CA GLN A 48 9.62 -12.03 -21.11
C GLN A 48 8.48 -11.11 -20.67
N LYS A 49 7.46 -10.95 -21.51
CA LYS A 49 6.30 -10.07 -21.27
C LYS A 49 5.59 -10.39 -19.95
N GLU A 50 5.43 -11.67 -19.66
CA GLU A 50 4.77 -12.19 -18.45
C GLU A 50 5.57 -11.84 -17.19
N THR A 51 6.90 -11.87 -17.31
CA THR A 51 7.80 -11.47 -16.21
C THR A 51 7.78 -9.95 -16.03
N ALA A 52 7.72 -9.17 -17.11
CA ALA A 52 7.56 -7.72 -17.04
C ALA A 52 6.23 -7.34 -16.37
N LEU A 53 5.14 -8.02 -16.71
CA LEU A 53 3.84 -7.86 -16.03
C LEU A 53 3.93 -8.20 -14.54
N SER A 54 4.56 -9.32 -14.19
CA SER A 54 4.75 -9.72 -12.78
C SER A 54 5.53 -8.67 -11.99
N ILE A 55 6.58 -8.11 -12.59
CA ILE A 55 7.38 -7.04 -11.98
C ILE A 55 6.54 -5.76 -11.81
N ALA A 56 5.77 -5.38 -12.82
CA ALA A 56 4.89 -4.21 -12.74
C ALA A 56 3.83 -4.37 -11.64
N LEU A 57 3.19 -5.54 -11.54
CA LEU A 57 2.22 -5.85 -10.48
C LEU A 57 2.87 -5.85 -9.09
N ALA A 58 4.07 -6.40 -8.95
CA ALA A 58 4.83 -6.35 -7.72
C ALA A 58 5.22 -4.91 -7.34
N TRP A 59 5.53 -4.07 -8.33
CA TRP A 59 5.81 -2.65 -8.11
C TRP A 59 4.56 -1.88 -7.68
N PHE A 60 3.44 -2.05 -8.40
CA PHE A 60 2.15 -1.42 -8.08
C PHE A 60 1.68 -1.72 -6.65
N SER A 61 1.82 -2.97 -6.22
CA SER A 61 1.36 -3.40 -4.89
C SER A 61 2.39 -3.20 -3.79
N GLY A 62 3.68 -3.35 -4.12
CA GLY A 62 4.77 -3.42 -3.15
C GLY A 62 5.43 -2.09 -2.79
N THR A 63 5.23 -1.03 -3.57
CA THR A 63 5.91 0.26 -3.37
C THR A 63 4.92 1.42 -3.25
N ASP A 64 5.28 2.48 -2.51
CA ASP A 64 4.46 3.70 -2.44
C ASP A 64 4.33 4.36 -3.82
N GLU A 65 5.45 4.51 -4.54
CA GLU A 65 5.50 5.03 -5.92
C GLU A 65 4.55 4.28 -6.87
N GLY A 66 4.56 2.95 -6.82
CA GLY A 66 3.67 2.12 -7.64
C GLY A 66 2.20 2.26 -7.25
N ARG A 67 1.89 2.40 -5.96
CA ARG A 67 0.52 2.62 -5.48
C ARG A 67 -0.02 3.98 -5.91
N GLU A 68 0.79 5.03 -5.80
CA GLU A 68 0.45 6.39 -6.24
C GLU A 68 0.21 6.44 -7.75
N PHE A 69 1.14 5.88 -8.53
CA PHE A 69 0.98 5.78 -9.98
C PHE A 69 -0.28 5.02 -10.37
N PHE A 70 -0.55 3.88 -9.72
CA PHE A 70 -1.72 3.06 -10.03
C PHE A 70 -3.03 3.80 -9.71
N ALA A 71 -3.07 4.61 -8.65
CA ALA A 71 -4.20 5.45 -8.30
C ALA A 71 -4.46 6.56 -9.33
N GLU A 72 -3.41 7.14 -9.89
CA GLU A 72 -3.51 8.24 -10.87
C GLU A 72 -3.86 7.76 -12.28
N PHE A 73 -3.26 6.66 -12.74
CA PHE A 73 -3.31 6.27 -14.16
C PHE A 73 -4.23 5.11 -14.49
N SER A 74 -4.72 4.36 -13.51
CA SER A 74 -5.64 3.25 -13.79
C SER A 74 -7.07 3.61 -13.37
N GLY A 75 -8.02 3.51 -14.30
CA GLY A 75 -9.46 3.60 -13.98
C GLY A 75 -9.95 2.49 -13.04
N ILE A 76 -9.11 1.48 -12.81
CA ILE A 76 -9.26 0.39 -11.83
C ILE A 76 -8.44 0.62 -10.55
N GLY A 77 -7.73 1.74 -10.46
CA GLY A 77 -6.92 2.21 -9.33
C GLY A 77 -7.62 2.00 -8.00
N PRO A 78 -8.85 2.55 -7.87
CA PRO A 78 -9.68 2.42 -6.67
C PRO A 78 -10.05 0.99 -6.25
N VAL A 79 -9.87 -0.01 -7.11
CA VAL A 79 -10.14 -1.44 -6.79
C VAL A 79 -8.96 -2.07 -6.04
N PHE A 80 -7.73 -1.60 -6.28
CA PHE A 80 -6.51 -2.17 -5.68
C PHE A 80 -5.83 -1.23 -4.68
N THR A 81 -6.05 0.08 -4.77
CA THR A 81 -5.81 0.97 -3.64
C THR A 81 -6.99 0.82 -2.69
N ALA A 82 -6.74 0.33 -1.47
CA ALA A 82 -7.69 0.54 -0.40
C ALA A 82 -8.04 2.03 -0.41
N PRO A 83 -9.32 2.42 -0.40
CA PRO A 83 -9.67 3.83 -0.48
C PRO A 83 -8.86 4.57 0.57
N VAL A 84 -8.12 5.60 0.13
CA VAL A 84 -7.70 6.67 1.01
C VAL A 84 -9.01 7.31 1.41
N LEU A 85 -9.63 6.74 2.44
CA LEU A 85 -10.74 7.36 3.11
C LEU A 85 -10.10 8.58 3.74
N ASP A 86 -10.39 9.76 3.19
CA ASP A 86 -10.22 11.00 3.92
C ASP A 86 -10.71 10.74 5.34
N GLU A 87 -9.87 11.05 6.32
CA GLU A 87 -10.27 10.97 7.72
C GLU A 87 -11.57 11.78 7.82
N PRO A 88 -12.71 11.16 8.22
CA PRO A 88 -14.01 11.82 8.17
C PRO A 88 -13.92 13.17 8.89
N GLU A 89 -14.55 14.22 8.37
CA GLU A 89 -14.62 15.50 9.07
C GLU A 89 -15.06 15.27 10.52
N GLY A 90 -14.20 15.65 11.49
CA GLY A 90 -14.36 15.32 12.91
C GLY A 90 -13.50 14.14 13.41
N ALA A 91 -12.54 13.65 12.61
CA ALA A 91 -11.60 12.62 13.07
C ALA A 91 -10.82 13.07 14.29
N THR A 92 -10.78 12.21 15.31
CA THR A 92 -10.06 12.47 16.55
C THR A 92 -8.58 12.65 16.27
N ASP A 93 -8.02 13.78 16.69
CA ASP A 93 -6.57 14.00 16.70
C ASP A 93 -5.94 13.17 17.82
N TRP A 94 -5.64 11.91 17.51
CA TRP A 94 -5.07 10.93 18.44
C TRP A 94 -3.71 11.36 19.03
N SER A 95 -3.01 12.32 18.41
CA SER A 95 -1.76 12.86 18.97
C SER A 95 -1.97 13.69 20.24
N LYS A 96 -3.21 14.13 20.48
CA LYS A 96 -3.63 14.94 21.64
C LYS A 96 -4.46 14.16 22.67
N VAL A 97 -4.65 12.86 22.46
CA VAL A 97 -5.41 12.01 23.37
C VAL A 97 -4.47 11.45 24.44
N ASP A 98 -4.84 11.61 25.71
CA ASP A 98 -4.02 11.10 26.81
C ASP A 98 -4.01 9.56 26.85
N ALA A 99 -2.86 8.99 27.20
CA ALA A 99 -2.75 7.56 27.46
C ALA A 99 -3.73 7.11 28.57
N ASN A 100 -4.24 5.90 28.41
CA ASN A 100 -5.31 5.27 29.20
C ASN A 100 -6.71 5.90 29.03
N THR A 101 -6.91 6.78 28.04
CA THR A 101 -8.26 7.25 27.68
C THR A 101 -9.13 6.06 27.24
N LYS A 102 -10.36 6.00 27.75
CA LYS A 102 -11.30 4.93 27.40
C LYS A 102 -11.74 5.05 25.94
N VAL A 103 -11.65 3.94 25.23
CA VAL A 103 -12.02 3.85 23.81
C VAL A 103 -12.92 2.64 23.55
N VAL A 104 -13.68 2.73 22.46
CA VAL A 104 -14.45 1.63 21.89
C VAL A 104 -13.79 1.23 20.58
N VAL A 105 -13.44 -0.04 20.46
CA VAL A 105 -12.81 -0.63 19.27
C VAL A 105 -13.83 -1.47 18.52
N THR A 106 -14.06 -1.17 17.25
CA THR A 106 -14.92 -1.93 16.33
C THR A 106 -14.08 -2.37 15.12
N PRO A 107 -13.51 -3.59 15.15
CA PRO A 107 -12.72 -4.10 14.03
C PRO A 107 -13.53 -4.20 12.74
N ARG A 108 -12.92 -3.94 11.58
CA ARG A 108 -13.61 -3.89 10.26
C ARG A 108 -14.45 -5.13 9.93
N ASN A 109 -14.04 -6.30 10.41
CA ASN A 109 -14.71 -7.59 10.14
C ASN A 109 -15.49 -8.14 11.34
N SER A 110 -15.72 -7.31 12.38
CA SER A 110 -16.42 -7.70 13.60
C SER A 110 -17.74 -6.94 13.71
N LYS A 111 -18.82 -7.65 14.05
CA LYS A 111 -20.10 -7.03 14.46
C LYS A 111 -20.10 -6.61 15.93
N SER A 112 -19.04 -6.95 16.67
CA SER A 112 -18.92 -6.66 18.10
C SER A 112 -17.87 -5.59 18.36
N SER A 113 -18.26 -4.60 19.15
CA SER A 113 -17.36 -3.59 19.71
C SER A 113 -16.75 -4.11 21.01
N ARG A 114 -15.52 -3.68 21.31
CA ARG A 114 -14.84 -3.98 22.57
C ARG A 114 -14.42 -2.69 23.24
N ASN A 115 -14.49 -2.65 24.56
CA ASN A 115 -13.94 -1.54 25.32
C ASN A 115 -12.44 -1.75 25.51
N GLY A 116 -11.68 -0.65 25.48
CA GLY A 116 -10.26 -0.68 25.73
C GLY A 116 -9.75 0.66 26.23
N GLU A 117 -8.44 0.74 26.40
CA GLU A 117 -7.72 1.92 26.83
C GLU A 117 -6.67 2.28 25.78
N PHE A 118 -6.70 3.52 25.30
CA PHE A 118 -5.69 4.03 24.38
C PHE A 118 -4.30 4.01 25.03
N VAL A 119 -3.26 3.64 24.28
CA VAL A 119 -1.88 3.61 24.76
C VAL A 119 -1.04 4.66 24.02
N GLU A 120 -0.90 4.53 22.70
CA GLU A 120 -0.11 5.46 21.89
C GLU A 120 -0.48 5.40 20.40
N VAL A 121 -0.03 6.41 19.64
CA VAL A 121 -0.16 6.46 18.17
C VAL A 121 1.10 5.94 17.51
N LYS A 122 0.95 5.00 16.56
CA LYS A 122 2.03 4.47 15.71
C LYS A 122 1.72 4.71 14.24
N GLY A 123 1.89 5.96 13.79
CA GLY A 123 1.59 6.39 12.43
C GLY A 123 0.09 6.25 12.11
N LYS A 124 -0.28 5.26 11.29
CA LYS A 124 -1.68 4.96 10.95
C LYS A 124 -2.40 4.02 11.93
N TRP A 125 -1.66 3.49 12.91
CA TRP A 125 -2.16 2.54 13.91
C TRP A 125 -2.25 3.19 15.29
N LEU A 126 -3.12 2.63 16.13
CA LEU A 126 -3.25 2.95 17.54
C LEU A 126 -3.01 1.68 18.35
N ASP A 127 -2.20 1.80 19.39
CA ASP A 127 -2.04 0.76 20.39
C ASP A 127 -3.15 0.93 21.42
N VAL A 128 -3.95 -0.11 21.61
CA VAL A 128 -5.07 -0.12 22.56
C VAL A 128 -4.97 -1.36 23.43
N ARG A 129 -5.08 -1.17 24.75
CA ARG A 129 -5.18 -2.26 25.70
C ARG A 129 -6.62 -2.79 25.73
N VAL A 130 -6.81 -4.04 25.34
CA VAL A 130 -8.09 -4.75 25.33
C VAL A 130 -7.90 -6.09 26.02
N ASP A 131 -8.73 -6.39 27.02
CA ASP A 131 -8.65 -7.62 27.82
C ASP A 131 -7.27 -7.84 28.48
N GLY A 132 -6.58 -6.74 28.86
CA GLY A 132 -5.25 -6.78 29.49
C GLY A 132 -4.07 -6.88 28.51
N GLU A 133 -4.32 -7.04 27.21
CA GLU A 133 -3.29 -7.14 26.17
C GLU A 133 -3.25 -5.89 25.30
N VAL A 134 -2.05 -5.42 24.93
CA VAL A 134 -1.90 -4.34 23.96
C VAL A 134 -2.05 -4.91 22.55
N LYS A 135 -2.99 -4.34 21.79
CA LYS A 135 -3.33 -4.74 20.42
C LYS A 135 -3.30 -3.52 19.51
N HIS A 136 -2.99 -3.76 18.23
CA HIS A 136 -2.85 -2.71 17.22
C HIS A 136 -4.13 -2.62 16.39
N PHE A 137 -4.71 -1.43 16.31
CA PHE A 137 -5.93 -1.16 15.54
C PHE A 137 -5.73 0.03 14.61
N LEU A 138 -6.43 0.06 13.49
CA LEU A 138 -6.43 1.25 12.64
C LEU A 138 -7.19 2.37 13.35
N LYS A 139 -6.79 3.63 13.13
CA LYS A 139 -7.49 4.80 13.72
C LYS A 139 -9.01 4.76 13.55
N ARG A 140 -9.50 4.35 12.37
CA ARG A 140 -10.93 4.23 12.04
C ARG A 140 -11.69 3.15 12.80
N GLU A 141 -10.97 2.18 13.37
CA GLU A 141 -11.54 1.10 14.17
C GLU A 141 -11.71 1.51 15.64
N VAL A 142 -11.20 2.68 16.03
CA VAL A 142 -11.20 3.15 17.42
C VAL A 142 -11.98 4.44 17.51
N ARG A 143 -12.81 4.59 18.56
CA ARG A 143 -13.54 5.81 18.90
C ARG A 143 -13.37 6.10 20.38
N LEU A 144 -13.40 7.38 20.77
CA LEU A 144 -13.46 7.75 22.18
C LEU A 144 -14.75 7.20 22.81
N ALA A 145 -14.67 6.64 24.01
CA ALA A 145 -15.85 6.15 24.70
C ALA A 145 -16.71 7.35 25.14
N GLY A 146 -17.91 7.47 24.57
CA GLY A 146 -18.86 8.56 24.86
C GLY A 146 -18.90 9.69 23.82
N ALA A 147 -18.23 9.53 22.68
CA ALA A 147 -18.37 10.39 21.50
C ALA A 147 -19.44 9.90 20.53
#